data_AF-A0A2E9EYS9-F1
#
_entry.id   AF-A0A2E9EYS9-F1
#
_cell.length_a   1.000
_cell.length_b   1.000
_cell.length_c   1.000
_cell.angle_alpha   90.00
_cell.angle_beta   90.00
_cell.angle_gamma   90.00
#
_symmetry.space_group_name_H-M   'P 1'
#
loop_
_entity.id
_entity.type
_entity.pdbx_description
1 polymer ?
#
loop_
_entity_poly.entity_id
_entity_poly.type
_entity_poly.pdbx_seq_one_letter_code
_entity_poly.pdbx_strand_id
1 'polypeptide(L)'
;MSILAIVFDESNIEEMNGWANSIANSFGQTLTIYYIGACPENTKTDNLLCVTTEESLTVIKKKFDSTSIKLLLLDHPLVKRGKKADLLNKFIELGYCDSITLRFPSEGGLGGNKILVPTAGGSNSIEALKFSEKFISDTNDASLDVLFVESDVSELSEEVGMKRLERILSESGFSEGNKAINPIVSLGNDISAVIHSEASSGAYDLVLLGASDSGLLNRAFFGTLTDRLLREDGKVAVGVFRAASNVKEKIKLGFKKIISGKIPQLNRESRVTIFENVEVNSKWSFDFVALTSFSTALAALGLMLNSPAVIIGAMLVAPLMTPILGAALSLIQGNKVLMVDCSKSLLFGYFSALILGVLLGTFGIFYGVTDQMQSRSEPDVPDMLIAIISGMAAAYCYARPRLVSALAGVAIAAALIPPIATAGIAIAMNEQKIAFGATLLFTTNVVFIIVGAGITFLMLGIRAKKNQNSLNIWTRRFALAIVIVAAIHIVPLSSVLMSKVSSELSKNENKIDGLEGQIRQLIIKETGEDLLIKIEVSNDNNDTKILLIDVMSAEFKSDEIIKEMLAIADKFYNKKVIIRLRKNFDYS
;
A
#
# COMPACT_ATOMS: atom_id res chain seq x y z
N MET A 1 -0.22 20.41 31.96
CA MET A 1 -0.76 20.23 30.59
C MET A 1 -1.76 21.36 30.36
N SER A 2 -1.77 21.92 29.15
CA SER A 2 -2.52 23.15 28.86
C SER A 2 -3.50 22.96 27.70
N ILE A 3 -4.57 23.75 27.72
CA ILE A 3 -5.47 23.96 26.59
C ILE A 3 -5.00 25.21 25.85
N LEU A 4 -4.90 25.10 24.53
CA LEU A 4 -4.55 26.21 23.66
C LEU A 4 -5.78 26.57 22.83
N ALA A 5 -6.25 27.81 22.89
CA ALA A 5 -7.29 28.32 22.02
C ALA A 5 -6.69 29.28 20.97
N ILE A 6 -7.12 29.17 19.72
CA ILE A 6 -6.74 30.07 18.64
C ILE A 6 -8.02 30.66 18.05
N VAL A 7 -8.06 31.99 17.98
CA VAL A 7 -9.14 32.77 17.42
C VAL A 7 -8.65 33.49 16.17
N PHE A 8 -9.34 33.28 15.06
CA PHE A 8 -9.11 33.90 13.77
C PHE A 8 -9.92 35.17 13.62
N ASP A 9 -11.18 35.19 14.06
CA ASP A 9 -12.07 36.33 13.86
C ASP A 9 -12.43 37.05 15.17
N GLU A 10 -12.42 38.38 15.13
CA GLU A 10 -12.58 39.23 16.31
C GLU A 10 -13.93 39.04 16.99
N SER A 11 -14.99 38.83 16.20
CA SER A 11 -16.35 38.56 16.69
C SER A 11 -16.45 37.30 17.55
N ASN A 12 -15.50 36.37 17.42
CA ASN A 12 -15.52 35.09 18.11
C ASN A 12 -14.70 35.12 19.41
N ILE A 13 -14.03 36.23 19.75
CA ILE A 13 -13.12 36.30 20.91
C ILE A 13 -13.88 36.04 22.22
N GLU A 14 -15.02 36.70 22.42
CA GLU A 14 -15.80 36.57 23.65
C GLU A 14 -16.36 35.15 23.81
N GLU A 15 -16.96 34.60 22.75
CA GLU A 15 -17.48 33.23 22.71
C GLU A 15 -16.39 32.19 22.95
N MET A 16 -15.26 32.28 22.23
CA MET A 16 -14.13 31.37 22.44
C MET A 16 -13.60 31.47 23.87
N ASN A 17 -13.54 32.67 24.45
CA ASN A 17 -13.11 32.83 25.83
C ASN A 17 -14.07 32.14 26.80
N GLY A 18 -15.38 32.25 26.60
CA GLY A 18 -16.39 31.52 27.39
C GLY A 18 -16.22 30.01 27.32
N TRP A 19 -16.19 29.47 26.10
CA TRP A 19 -16.03 28.03 25.85
C TRP A 19 -14.71 27.48 26.37
N ALA A 20 -13.61 28.17 26.08
CA ALA A 20 -12.28 27.73 26.47
C ALA A 20 -12.08 27.74 27.99
N ASN A 21 -12.64 28.72 28.71
CA ASN A 21 -12.61 28.72 30.18
C ASN A 21 -13.48 27.60 30.77
N SER A 22 -14.69 27.39 30.22
CA SER A 22 -15.56 26.30 30.66
C SER A 22 -14.85 24.94 30.51
N ILE A 23 -14.27 24.66 29.34
CA ILE A 23 -13.52 23.43 29.09
C ILE A 23 -12.25 23.37 29.95
N ALA A 24 -11.50 24.46 30.11
CA ALA A 24 -10.30 24.46 30.96
C ALA A 24 -10.61 24.13 32.42
N ASN A 25 -11.72 24.66 32.95
CA ASN A 25 -12.17 24.43 34.31
C ASN A 25 -12.61 22.97 34.52
N SER A 26 -13.46 22.40 33.66
CA SER A 26 -13.89 20.99 33.78
C SER A 26 -12.74 19.99 33.64
N PHE A 27 -11.62 20.38 33.04
CA PHE A 27 -10.45 19.51 32.89
C PHE A 27 -9.32 19.82 33.89
N GLY A 28 -9.47 20.86 34.71
CA GLY A 28 -8.43 21.34 35.63
C GLY A 28 -7.13 21.75 34.93
N GLN A 29 -7.23 22.38 33.74
CA GLN A 29 -6.08 22.71 32.90
C GLN A 29 -5.86 24.23 32.79
N THR A 30 -4.60 24.61 32.50
CA THR A 30 -4.26 26.00 32.23
C THR A 30 -4.66 26.38 30.80
N LEU A 31 -5.20 27.58 30.62
CA LEU A 31 -5.67 28.09 29.33
C LEU A 31 -4.72 29.16 28.79
N THR A 32 -4.48 29.15 27.48
CA THR A 32 -3.85 30.25 26.75
C THR A 32 -4.64 30.52 25.48
N ILE A 33 -5.01 31.78 25.23
CA ILE A 33 -5.80 32.17 24.06
C ILE A 33 -4.92 33.01 23.13
N TYR A 34 -4.84 32.63 21.86
CA TYR A 34 -4.15 33.39 20.82
C TYR A 34 -5.16 34.01 19.85
N TYR A 35 -5.03 35.30 19.58
CA TYR A 35 -5.74 35.96 18.48
C TYR A 35 -4.79 36.16 17.28
N ILE A 36 -5.22 35.73 16.10
CA ILE A 36 -4.46 35.87 14.85
C ILE A 36 -4.91 37.14 14.11
N GLY A 37 -4.23 38.24 14.41
CA GLY A 37 -4.55 39.57 13.88
C GLY A 37 -3.90 40.70 14.69
N ALA A 38 -4.26 41.93 14.37
CA ALA A 38 -3.87 43.10 15.18
C ALA A 38 -4.70 43.09 16.48
N CYS A 39 -4.08 43.32 17.63
CA CYS A 39 -4.81 43.34 18.91
C CYS A 39 -5.98 44.34 18.84
N PRO A 40 -7.20 43.94 19.24
CA PRO A 40 -8.30 44.87 19.34
C PRO A 40 -8.04 45.88 20.46
N GLU A 41 -8.37 47.15 20.23
CA GLU A 41 -8.14 48.23 21.21
C GLU A 41 -9.04 48.12 22.46
N ASN A 42 -10.13 47.33 22.40
CA ASN A 42 -11.21 47.32 23.39
C ASN A 42 -11.46 45.98 24.12
N THR A 43 -10.68 44.92 23.88
CA THR A 43 -10.86 43.63 24.56
C THR A 43 -9.87 43.46 25.72
N LYS A 44 -10.34 43.69 26.95
CA LYS A 44 -9.59 43.38 28.18
C LYS A 44 -9.84 41.94 28.59
N THR A 45 -9.06 41.01 28.04
CA THR A 45 -9.00 39.62 28.53
C THR A 45 -7.58 39.32 28.98
N ASP A 46 -7.38 39.02 30.27
CA ASP A 46 -6.06 38.86 30.90
C ASP A 46 -5.19 37.73 30.29
N ASN A 47 -5.80 36.83 29.48
CA ASN A 47 -5.15 35.66 28.89
C ASN A 47 -5.07 35.68 27.34
N LEU A 48 -5.31 36.83 26.69
CA LEU A 48 -5.29 36.99 25.24
C LEU A 48 -3.92 37.43 24.73
N LEU A 49 -3.30 36.63 23.85
CA LEU A 49 -2.04 36.93 23.18
C LEU A 49 -2.28 37.17 21.69
N CYS A 50 -1.90 38.32 21.16
CA CYS A 50 -2.05 38.59 19.73
C CYS A 50 -0.79 38.20 18.97
N VAL A 51 -0.95 37.55 17.82
CA VAL A 51 0.15 37.20 16.92
C VAL A 51 -0.25 37.53 15.48
N THR A 52 0.70 38.02 14.71
CA THR A 52 0.48 38.32 13.30
C THR A 52 0.23 37.04 12.50
N THR A 53 -0.55 37.14 11.42
CA THR A 53 -0.85 36.02 10.52
C THR A 53 0.41 35.31 10.02
N GLU A 54 1.49 36.04 9.77
CA GLU A 54 2.75 35.52 9.21
C GLU A 54 3.58 34.75 10.24
N GLU A 55 3.62 35.24 11.49
CA GLU A 55 4.42 34.63 12.56
C GLU A 55 3.66 33.55 13.33
N SER A 56 2.32 33.54 13.22
CA SER A 56 1.40 32.64 13.96
C SER A 56 1.87 31.19 13.97
N LEU A 57 2.24 30.67 12.80
CA LEU A 57 2.60 29.26 12.65
C LEU A 57 3.92 28.91 13.33
N THR A 58 4.89 29.83 13.33
CA THR A 58 6.19 29.65 13.99
C THR A 58 6.06 29.76 15.50
N VAL A 59 5.32 30.77 15.99
CA VAL A 59 5.08 30.99 17.42
C VAL A 59 4.32 29.81 18.04
N ILE A 60 3.25 29.37 17.39
CA ILE A 60 2.42 28.26 17.89
C ILE A 60 3.20 26.93 17.87
N LYS A 61 4.01 26.66 16.83
CA LYS A 61 4.90 25.48 16.82
C LYS A 61 5.88 25.48 17.99
N LYS A 62 6.54 26.61 18.24
CA LYS A 62 7.45 26.75 19.39
C LYS A 62 6.72 26.51 20.71
N LYS A 63 5.45 26.92 20.81
CA LYS A 63 4.62 26.64 21.99
C LYS A 63 4.35 25.14 22.15
N PHE A 64 3.99 24.43 21.08
CA PHE A 64 3.85 22.96 21.08
C PHE A 64 5.13 22.24 21.51
N ASP A 65 6.30 22.73 21.11
CA ASP A 65 7.59 22.12 21.50
C ASP A 65 7.93 22.38 22.98
N SER A 66 7.55 23.55 23.50
CA SER A 66 7.90 23.98 24.86
C SER A 66 6.93 23.51 25.95
N THR A 67 5.67 23.23 25.59
CA THR A 67 4.59 22.95 26.56
C THR A 67 3.76 21.76 26.07
N SER A 68 3.45 20.82 26.97
CA SER A 68 2.55 19.71 26.66
C SER A 68 1.10 20.20 26.58
N ILE A 69 0.65 20.46 25.36
CA ILE A 69 -0.73 20.83 25.01
C ILE A 69 -1.55 19.56 24.80
N LYS A 70 -2.69 19.47 25.49
CA LYS A 70 -3.61 18.32 25.39
C LYS A 70 -4.74 18.54 24.39
N LEU A 71 -5.23 19.78 24.30
CA LEU A 71 -6.36 20.15 23.46
C LEU A 71 -6.09 21.49 22.77
N LEU A 72 -6.40 21.51 21.48
CA LEU A 72 -6.35 22.69 20.63
C LEU A 72 -7.78 23.11 20.25
N LEU A 73 -8.23 24.26 20.73
CA LEU A 73 -9.51 24.86 20.34
C LEU A 73 -9.25 25.87 19.21
N LEU A 74 -10.04 25.78 18.14
CA LEU A 74 -9.92 26.63 16.96
C LEU A 74 -11.29 27.19 16.64
N ASP A 75 -11.45 28.50 16.40
CA ASP A 75 -12.68 28.98 15.77
C ASP A 75 -12.62 28.70 14.25
N HIS A 76 -13.79 28.58 13.64
CA HIS A 76 -13.90 28.51 12.19
C HIS A 76 -14.04 29.93 11.62
N PRO A 77 -13.12 30.38 10.74
CA PRO A 77 -13.21 31.72 10.18
C PRO A 77 -14.48 31.89 9.32
N LEU A 78 -15.08 33.07 9.37
CA LEU A 78 -16.30 33.44 8.64
C LEU A 78 -16.09 33.33 7.13
N VAL A 79 -14.89 33.70 6.65
CA VAL A 79 -14.52 33.59 5.24
C VAL A 79 -13.93 32.20 4.94
N LYS A 80 -14.65 31.43 4.12
CA LYS A 80 -14.30 30.04 3.76
C LYS A 80 -13.02 29.88 2.92
N ARG A 81 -12.41 30.97 2.45
CA ARG A 81 -11.19 30.98 1.61
C ARG A 81 -10.30 32.16 1.97
N GLY A 82 -8.99 31.95 1.99
CA GLY A 82 -8.00 33.00 2.28
C GLY A 82 -6.98 32.56 3.33
N LYS A 83 -6.07 33.47 3.69
CA LYS A 83 -4.91 33.16 4.56
C LYS A 83 -5.31 32.54 5.91
N LYS A 84 -6.39 33.00 6.54
CA LYS A 84 -6.90 32.46 7.83
C LYS A 84 -7.43 31.02 7.70
N ALA A 85 -8.20 30.73 6.65
CA ALA A 85 -8.70 29.38 6.38
C ALA A 85 -7.56 28.39 6.05
N ASP A 86 -6.52 28.85 5.34
CA ASP A 86 -5.32 28.04 5.10
C ASP A 86 -4.53 27.76 6.39
N LEU A 87 -4.47 28.74 7.30
CA LEU A 87 -3.84 28.57 8.61
C LEU A 87 -4.61 27.58 9.50
N LEU A 88 -5.94 27.67 9.55
CA LEU A 88 -6.78 26.68 10.26
C LEU A 88 -6.43 25.25 9.81
N ASN A 89 -6.40 25.02 8.50
CA ASN A 89 -6.06 23.70 7.95
C ASN A 89 -4.63 23.28 8.34
N LYS A 90 -3.67 24.19 8.29
CA LYS A 90 -2.28 23.90 8.71
C LYS A 90 -2.20 23.51 10.19
N PHE A 91 -2.91 24.19 11.09
CA PHE A 91 -2.91 23.85 12.52
C PHE A 91 -3.57 22.48 12.77
N ILE A 92 -4.69 22.20 12.10
CA ILE A 92 -5.34 20.89 12.17
C ILE A 92 -4.40 19.78 11.63
N GLU A 93 -3.63 20.04 10.57
CA GLU A 93 -2.67 19.10 10.00
C GLU A 93 -1.44 18.84 10.90
N LEU A 94 -1.12 19.76 11.83
CA LEU A 94 -0.04 19.55 12.79
C LEU A 94 -0.31 18.33 13.68
N GLY A 95 -1.58 18.06 14.04
CA GLY A 95 -2.01 16.81 14.69
C GLY A 95 -1.17 16.38 15.90
N TYR A 96 -0.69 17.33 16.70
CA TYR A 96 0.13 17.09 17.89
C TYR A 96 -0.69 16.68 19.12
N CYS A 97 -1.95 17.10 19.17
CA CYS A 97 -2.89 16.87 20.25
C CYS A 97 -4.32 16.77 19.70
N ASP A 98 -5.29 16.49 20.57
CA ASP A 98 -6.70 16.54 20.19
C ASP A 98 -7.06 17.97 19.79
N SER A 99 -8.00 18.11 18.85
CA SER A 99 -8.42 19.43 18.37
C SER A 99 -9.94 19.51 18.20
N ILE A 100 -10.51 20.65 18.56
CA ILE A 100 -11.92 20.97 18.33
C ILE A 100 -11.98 22.25 17.52
N THR A 101 -12.58 22.18 16.34
CA THR A 101 -12.93 23.37 15.57
C THR A 101 -14.36 23.77 15.89
N LEU A 102 -14.54 24.93 16.51
CA LEU A 102 -15.81 25.48 16.96
C LEU A 102 -16.33 26.51 15.97
N ARG A 103 -17.65 26.49 15.74
CA ARG A 103 -18.35 27.55 15.05
C ARG A 103 -19.49 28.03 15.94
N PHE A 104 -19.44 29.32 16.25
CA PHE A 104 -20.34 29.92 17.22
C PHE A 104 -21.63 30.44 16.55
N PRO A 105 -22.76 30.41 17.25
CA PRO A 105 -23.99 31.07 16.85
C PRO A 105 -23.85 32.60 16.87
N SER A 106 -24.77 33.30 16.20
CA SER A 106 -24.84 34.77 16.21
C SER A 106 -25.46 35.35 17.49
N GLU A 107 -26.31 34.58 18.20
CA GLU A 107 -26.88 34.95 19.49
C GLU A 107 -26.90 33.72 20.42
N GLY A 108 -26.24 33.83 21.59
CA GLY A 108 -26.30 32.82 22.65
C GLY A 108 -25.54 31.53 22.36
N GLY A 109 -24.44 31.30 23.09
CA GLY A 109 -23.68 30.04 23.06
C GLY A 109 -23.04 29.69 24.40
N LEU A 110 -23.49 30.31 25.50
CA LEU A 110 -22.85 30.15 26.80
C LEU A 110 -23.61 29.13 27.67
N GLY A 111 -23.01 27.95 27.80
CA GLY A 111 -23.41 26.93 28.76
C GLY A 111 -23.16 25.55 28.18
N GLY A 112 -22.09 24.87 28.53
CA GLY A 112 -21.83 23.50 28.07
C GLY A 112 -22.74 22.46 28.72
N ASN A 113 -24.01 22.79 28.95
CA ASN A 113 -24.91 22.02 29.81
C ASN A 113 -25.60 20.94 29.00
N LYS A 114 -26.09 21.22 27.79
CA LYS A 114 -26.72 20.20 26.94
C LYS A 114 -25.95 19.95 25.65
N ILE A 115 -25.37 18.76 25.53
CA ILE A 115 -24.49 18.40 24.40
C ILE A 115 -25.10 17.27 23.58
N LEU A 116 -25.13 17.43 22.26
CA LEU A 116 -25.50 16.38 21.31
C LEU A 116 -24.26 15.80 20.63
N VAL A 117 -24.07 14.48 20.71
CA VAL A 117 -22.95 13.77 20.03
C VAL A 117 -23.47 12.72 19.05
N PRO A 118 -23.42 13.00 17.74
CA PRO A 118 -23.69 12.01 16.71
C PRO A 118 -22.56 10.98 16.56
N THR A 119 -22.89 9.70 16.69
CA THR A 119 -21.89 8.60 16.77
C THR A 119 -21.54 7.93 15.43
N ALA A 120 -22.17 8.34 14.32
CA ALA A 120 -21.99 7.72 13.01
C ALA A 120 -20.64 8.03 12.29
N GLY A 121 -19.75 8.84 12.88
CA GLY A 121 -18.56 9.42 12.23
C GLY A 121 -17.24 8.63 12.33
N GLY A 122 -17.23 7.43 12.94
CA GLY A 122 -16.01 6.59 13.06
C GLY A 122 -15.24 6.80 14.38
N SER A 123 -13.93 6.59 14.39
CA SER A 123 -13.11 6.63 15.63
C SER A 123 -13.12 8.02 16.29
N ASN A 124 -13.10 9.09 15.51
CA ASN A 124 -13.18 10.45 16.06
C ASN A 124 -14.54 10.73 16.73
N SER A 125 -15.63 10.08 16.33
CA SER A 125 -16.93 10.22 17.03
C SER A 125 -16.90 9.55 18.40
N ILE A 126 -16.18 8.44 18.54
CA ILE A 126 -16.00 7.76 19.83
C ILE A 126 -15.14 8.63 20.77
N GLU A 127 -14.07 9.23 20.26
CA GLU A 127 -13.24 10.13 21.06
C GLU A 127 -13.97 11.45 21.40
N ALA A 128 -14.81 11.96 20.49
CA ALA A 128 -15.70 13.09 20.78
C ALA A 128 -16.68 12.78 21.93
N LEU A 129 -17.21 11.56 21.94
CA LEU A 129 -18.12 11.09 22.98
C LEU A 129 -17.42 11.02 24.35
N LYS A 130 -16.22 10.41 24.42
CA LYS A 130 -15.39 10.36 25.64
C LYS A 130 -15.01 11.76 26.14
N PHE A 131 -14.68 12.66 25.21
CA PHE A 131 -14.41 14.05 25.54
C PHE A 131 -15.64 14.72 26.18
N SER A 132 -16.82 14.52 25.58
CA SER A 132 -18.06 15.14 26.04
C SER A 132 -18.49 14.62 27.41
N GLU A 133 -18.34 13.32 27.68
CA GLU A 133 -18.60 12.74 28.99
C GLU A 133 -17.75 13.39 30.09
N LYS A 134 -16.46 13.55 29.83
CA LYS A 134 -15.56 14.19 30.78
C LYS A 134 -15.84 15.68 30.94
N PHE A 135 -16.36 16.33 29.90
CA PHE A 135 -16.70 17.74 29.97
C PHE A 135 -17.95 18.01 30.84
N ILE A 136 -18.94 17.11 30.81
CA ILE A 136 -20.17 17.23 31.61
C ILE A 136 -20.00 16.71 33.06
N SER A 137 -19.00 15.89 33.37
CA SER A 137 -18.91 15.18 34.66
C SER A 137 -18.82 16.08 35.89
N ASP A 138 -18.36 17.31 35.73
CA ASP A 138 -18.16 18.27 36.82
C ASP A 138 -19.33 19.27 36.97
N THR A 139 -20.37 19.15 36.15
CA THR A 139 -21.51 20.08 36.09
C THR A 139 -22.81 19.36 36.47
N ASN A 140 -23.40 19.69 37.63
CA ASN A 140 -24.57 18.97 38.18
C ASN A 140 -25.84 19.01 37.30
N ASP A 141 -25.97 20.00 36.40
CA ASP A 141 -27.14 20.18 35.52
C ASP A 141 -26.85 19.84 34.04
N ALA A 142 -25.71 19.19 33.74
CA ALA A 142 -25.34 18.88 32.37
C ALA A 142 -25.86 17.50 31.91
N SER A 143 -26.32 17.42 30.66
CA SER A 143 -26.75 16.19 30.01
C SER A 143 -26.12 16.02 28.62
N LEU A 144 -25.90 14.78 28.24
CA LEU A 144 -25.27 14.35 27.00
C LEU A 144 -26.21 13.41 26.25
N ASP A 145 -26.69 13.88 25.11
CA ASP A 145 -27.56 13.11 24.24
C ASP A 145 -26.70 12.48 23.13
N VAL A 146 -26.74 11.15 23.03
CA VAL A 146 -25.91 10.37 22.11
C VAL A 146 -26.77 9.88 20.96
N LEU A 147 -26.62 10.52 19.80
CA LEU A 147 -27.47 10.26 18.64
C LEU A 147 -26.86 9.19 17.72
N PHE A 148 -27.67 8.21 17.35
CA PHE A 148 -27.39 7.28 16.26
C PHE A 148 -28.48 7.39 15.19
N VAL A 149 -28.07 7.64 13.94
CA VAL A 149 -28.99 7.70 12.81
C VAL A 149 -29.00 6.34 12.11
N GLU A 150 -30.16 5.68 12.08
CA GLU A 150 -30.35 4.41 11.38
C GLU A 150 -31.15 4.60 10.09
N SER A 151 -30.83 3.80 9.06
CA SER A 151 -31.61 3.83 7.82
C SER A 151 -32.97 3.20 8.03
N ASP A 152 -34.01 3.86 7.54
CA ASP A 152 -35.38 3.38 7.61
C ASP A 152 -35.64 2.36 6.49
N VAL A 153 -35.42 1.07 6.78
CA VAL A 153 -35.53 -0.03 5.80
C VAL A 153 -36.54 -1.10 6.25
N SER A 154 -36.87 -1.14 7.54
CA SER A 154 -37.83 -2.07 8.12
C SER A 154 -38.41 -1.56 9.43
N GLU A 155 -39.49 -2.19 9.90
CA GLU A 155 -40.11 -1.92 11.21
C GLU A 155 -39.16 -2.14 12.40
N LEU A 156 -38.11 -2.95 12.21
CA LEU A 156 -37.10 -3.23 13.24
C LEU A 156 -35.92 -2.24 13.21
N SER A 157 -35.94 -1.23 12.35
CA SER A 157 -34.80 -0.32 12.16
C SER A 157 -34.42 0.39 13.46
N GLU A 158 -35.41 0.84 14.23
CA GLU A 158 -35.16 1.53 15.50
C GLU A 158 -34.49 0.61 16.53
N GLU A 159 -34.98 -0.62 16.71
CA GLU A 159 -34.38 -1.63 17.59
C GLU A 159 -32.95 -2.00 17.17
N VAL A 160 -32.71 -2.13 15.86
CA VAL A 160 -31.38 -2.38 15.30
C VAL A 160 -30.45 -1.21 15.58
N GLY A 161 -30.93 0.02 15.41
CA GLY A 161 -30.20 1.24 15.73
C GLY A 161 -29.85 1.30 17.21
N MET A 162 -30.78 0.95 18.09
CA MET A 162 -30.57 0.96 19.54
C MET A 162 -29.52 -0.05 19.97
N LYS A 163 -29.60 -1.31 19.48
CA LYS A 163 -28.55 -2.31 19.73
C LYS A 163 -27.18 -1.90 19.23
N ARG A 164 -27.11 -1.15 18.12
CA ARG A 164 -25.83 -0.62 17.61
C ARG A 164 -25.30 0.48 18.51
N LEU A 165 -26.16 1.36 18.98
CA LEU A 165 -25.82 2.45 19.90
C LEU A 165 -25.32 1.90 21.25
N GLU A 166 -26.01 0.92 21.84
CA GLU A 166 -25.56 0.22 23.05
C GLU A 166 -24.17 -0.42 22.88
N ARG A 167 -23.93 -1.02 21.71
CA ARG A 167 -22.61 -1.58 21.39
C ARG A 167 -21.53 -0.50 21.30
N ILE A 168 -21.84 0.66 20.71
CA ILE A 168 -20.90 1.78 20.63
C ILE A 168 -20.59 2.31 22.04
N LEU A 169 -21.60 2.45 22.90
CA LEU A 169 -21.43 2.90 24.28
C LEU A 169 -20.56 1.92 25.08
N SER A 170 -20.85 0.63 25.03
CA SER A 170 -20.07 -0.40 25.73
C SER A 170 -18.62 -0.51 25.22
N GLU A 171 -18.41 -0.48 23.90
CA GLU A 171 -17.06 -0.48 23.30
C GLU A 171 -16.24 0.76 23.69
N SER A 172 -16.92 1.87 23.97
CA SER A 172 -16.28 3.14 24.33
C SER A 172 -15.91 3.24 25.82
N GLY A 173 -16.25 2.22 26.62
CA GLY A 173 -15.93 2.14 28.05
C GLY A 173 -17.01 2.71 28.97
N PHE A 174 -18.20 3.02 28.45
CA PHE A 174 -19.31 3.57 29.22
C PHE A 174 -20.06 2.45 29.97
N SER A 175 -20.25 2.64 31.27
CA SER A 175 -21.07 1.76 32.11
C SER A 175 -22.54 2.19 32.10
N GLU A 176 -23.44 1.23 31.94
CA GLU A 176 -24.89 1.42 32.12
C GLU A 176 -25.18 2.06 33.48
N GLY A 177 -25.85 3.23 33.49
CA GLY A 177 -26.31 3.89 34.71
C GLY A 177 -25.79 5.32 34.95
N ASN A 178 -25.00 5.91 34.06
CA ASN A 178 -24.68 7.34 34.15
C ASN A 178 -25.92 8.17 33.78
N LYS A 179 -26.60 8.74 34.78
CA LYS A 179 -27.86 9.50 34.63
C LYS A 179 -27.75 10.72 33.71
N ALA A 180 -26.54 11.16 33.39
CA ALA A 180 -26.29 12.30 32.51
C ALA A 180 -26.31 11.93 31.02
N ILE A 181 -26.37 10.64 30.64
CA ILE A 181 -26.25 10.21 29.23
C ILE A 181 -27.57 9.63 28.72
N ASN A 182 -28.14 10.23 27.67
CA ASN A 182 -29.36 9.76 27.03
C ASN A 182 -29.07 9.23 25.60
N PRO A 183 -29.21 7.92 25.36
CA PRO A 183 -29.09 7.38 24.01
C PRO A 183 -30.35 7.70 23.18
N ILE A 184 -30.15 8.22 21.97
CA ILE A 184 -31.22 8.59 21.03
C ILE A 184 -30.98 7.90 19.70
N VAL A 185 -32.02 7.27 19.14
CA VAL A 185 -32.01 6.69 17.80
C VAL A 185 -33.04 7.41 16.95
N SER A 186 -32.60 7.97 15.83
CA SER A 186 -33.49 8.64 14.87
C SER A 186 -33.39 7.95 13.51
N LEU A 187 -34.53 7.75 12.85
CA LEU A 187 -34.59 7.08 11.56
C LEU A 187 -34.47 8.09 10.41
N GLY A 188 -33.68 7.77 9.41
CA GLY A 188 -33.63 8.56 8.18
C GLY A 188 -32.53 8.17 7.20
N ASN A 189 -32.76 8.51 5.93
CA ASN A 189 -31.83 8.22 4.84
C ASN A 189 -30.79 9.33 4.62
N ASP A 190 -31.06 10.56 5.09
CA ASP A 190 -30.11 11.67 5.10
C ASP A 190 -29.65 11.97 6.54
N ILE A 191 -28.46 11.48 6.87
CA ILE A 191 -27.83 11.65 8.20
C ILE A 191 -27.72 13.12 8.59
N SER A 192 -27.41 14.01 7.63
CA SER A 192 -27.23 15.43 7.95
C SER A 192 -28.57 16.09 8.28
N ALA A 193 -29.63 15.77 7.54
CA ALA A 193 -30.95 16.31 7.79
C ALA A 193 -31.51 15.85 9.15
N VAL A 194 -31.29 14.58 9.51
CA VAL A 194 -31.73 14.04 10.81
C VAL A 194 -30.98 14.71 11.97
N ILE A 195 -29.65 14.84 11.87
CA ILE A 195 -28.85 15.53 12.89
C ILE A 195 -29.31 16.99 13.06
N HIS A 196 -29.60 17.68 11.94
CA HIS A 196 -30.11 19.05 11.98
C HIS A 196 -31.47 19.13 12.69
N SER A 197 -32.42 18.28 12.30
CA SER A 197 -33.75 18.23 12.93
C SER A 197 -33.69 17.98 14.43
N GLU A 198 -32.83 17.07 14.86
CA GLU A 198 -32.64 16.76 16.28
C GLU A 198 -31.99 17.93 17.03
N ALA A 199 -30.92 18.50 16.46
CA ALA A 199 -30.21 19.63 17.06
C ALA A 199 -31.10 20.87 17.23
N SER A 200 -31.99 21.12 16.28
CA SER A 200 -32.92 22.26 16.32
C SER A 200 -34.09 22.04 17.30
N SER A 201 -34.53 20.80 17.52
CA SER A 201 -35.64 20.50 18.44
C SER A 201 -35.22 20.45 19.90
N GLY A 202 -34.00 19.95 20.19
CA GLY A 202 -33.60 19.56 21.53
C GLY A 202 -33.00 20.65 22.42
N ALA A 203 -33.00 21.93 22.01
CA ALA A 203 -32.40 23.05 22.75
C ALA A 203 -30.99 22.73 23.27
N TYR A 204 -30.08 22.39 22.34
CA TYR A 204 -28.69 22.06 22.64
C TYR A 204 -27.80 23.31 22.62
N ASP A 205 -26.80 23.31 23.48
CA ASP A 205 -25.77 24.36 23.51
C ASP A 205 -24.61 24.03 22.58
N LEU A 206 -24.29 22.73 22.44
CA LEU A 206 -23.22 22.22 21.58
C LEU A 206 -23.62 20.94 20.84
N VAL A 207 -23.39 20.93 19.53
CA VAL A 207 -23.34 19.70 18.72
C VAL A 207 -21.88 19.36 18.44
N LEU A 208 -21.37 18.26 18.98
CA LEU A 208 -19.98 17.83 18.79
C LEU A 208 -19.88 16.65 17.82
N LEU A 209 -19.33 16.90 16.64
CA LEU A 209 -19.17 15.93 15.56
C LEU A 209 -17.75 15.35 15.53
N GLY A 210 -17.62 14.04 15.34
CA GLY A 210 -16.34 13.42 15.04
C GLY A 210 -15.90 13.71 13.59
N ALA A 211 -14.67 14.17 13.40
CA ALA A 211 -14.10 14.40 12.07
C ALA A 211 -13.98 13.09 11.28
N SER A 212 -14.41 13.08 10.02
CA SER A 212 -14.23 11.89 9.17
C SER A 212 -12.81 11.81 8.56
N ASP A 213 -12.22 10.62 8.48
CA ASP A 213 -10.87 10.37 7.92
C ASP A 213 -10.73 10.59 6.40
N SER A 214 -11.80 11.04 5.73
CA SER A 214 -11.76 11.29 4.29
C SER A 214 -11.83 12.80 4.02
N GLY A 215 -10.76 13.33 3.43
CA GLY A 215 -10.62 14.76 3.15
C GLY A 215 -11.69 15.36 2.22
N LEU A 216 -12.49 14.53 1.55
CA LEU A 216 -13.65 14.95 0.74
C LEU A 216 -14.90 15.22 1.60
N LEU A 217 -15.11 14.45 2.67
CA LEU A 217 -16.24 14.63 3.59
C LEU A 217 -16.06 15.85 4.50
N ASN A 218 -14.81 16.20 4.83
CA ASN A 218 -14.47 17.50 5.45
C ASN A 218 -14.97 18.71 4.63
N ARG A 219 -15.26 18.55 3.33
CA ARG A 219 -15.75 19.64 2.48
C ARG A 219 -17.28 19.67 2.35
N ALA A 220 -17.92 18.50 2.41
CA ALA A 220 -19.36 18.35 2.25
C ALA A 220 -20.11 18.60 3.58
N PHE A 221 -19.66 17.98 4.69
CA PHE A 221 -20.32 18.11 5.99
C PHE A 221 -20.13 19.49 6.62
N PHE A 222 -18.93 20.06 6.54
CA PHE A 222 -18.67 21.44 6.99
C PHE A 222 -19.46 22.46 6.17
N GLY A 223 -19.71 22.19 4.89
CA GLY A 223 -20.46 23.08 4.03
C GLY A 223 -21.94 23.06 4.36
N THR A 224 -22.60 21.93 4.20
CA THR A 224 -24.07 21.89 4.16
C THR A 224 -24.72 21.73 5.52
N LEU A 225 -24.16 20.91 6.42
CA LEU A 225 -24.77 20.67 7.73
C LEU A 225 -24.52 21.87 8.67
N THR A 226 -23.27 22.32 8.78
CA THR A 226 -22.97 23.47 9.67
C THR A 226 -23.58 24.77 9.14
N ASP A 227 -23.62 24.99 7.82
CA ASP A 227 -24.34 26.17 7.29
C ASP A 227 -25.84 26.07 7.54
N ARG A 228 -26.47 24.88 7.47
CA ARG A 228 -27.90 24.71 7.80
C ARG A 228 -28.16 24.96 9.29
N LEU A 229 -27.36 24.36 10.18
CA LEU A 229 -27.46 24.54 11.63
C LEU A 229 -27.30 26.01 12.06
N LEU A 230 -26.46 26.78 11.37
CA LEU A 230 -26.17 28.18 11.73
C LEU A 230 -26.99 29.21 10.97
N ARG A 231 -27.58 28.87 9.81
CA ARG A 231 -28.41 29.81 9.02
C ARG A 231 -29.87 29.84 9.44
N GLU A 232 -30.42 28.73 9.91
CA GLU A 232 -31.87 28.63 10.16
C GLU A 232 -32.23 28.89 11.62
N ASP A 233 -31.44 28.41 12.59
CA ASP A 233 -31.82 28.45 14.02
C ASP A 233 -30.84 29.15 14.97
N GLY A 234 -29.62 29.47 14.52
CA GLY A 234 -28.72 30.48 15.12
C GLY A 234 -28.39 30.42 16.61
N LYS A 235 -28.71 29.34 17.34
CA LYS A 235 -28.64 29.24 18.82
C LYS A 235 -27.71 28.16 19.36
N VAL A 236 -27.11 27.33 18.49
CA VAL A 236 -26.28 26.18 18.90
C VAL A 236 -24.86 26.31 18.37
N ALA A 237 -23.87 26.05 19.23
CA ALA A 237 -22.48 25.94 18.81
C ALA A 237 -22.26 24.59 18.12
N VAL A 238 -21.45 24.59 17.07
CA VAL A 238 -21.09 23.34 16.36
C VAL A 238 -19.59 23.12 16.47
N GLY A 239 -19.21 22.02 17.10
CA GLY A 239 -17.84 21.60 17.27
C GLY A 239 -17.50 20.40 16.38
N VAL A 240 -16.27 20.37 15.86
CA VAL A 240 -15.73 19.18 15.18
C VAL A 240 -14.50 18.70 15.92
N PHE A 241 -14.61 17.53 16.53
CA PHE A 241 -13.54 16.86 17.26
C PHE A 241 -12.66 16.02 16.33
N ARG A 242 -11.35 16.14 16.49
CA ARG A 242 -10.36 15.27 15.85
C ARG A 242 -9.32 14.85 16.88
N ALA A 243 -9.18 13.54 17.06
CA ALA A 243 -8.19 12.98 17.95
C ALA A 243 -6.77 13.17 17.41
N ALA A 244 -5.78 13.21 18.30
CA ALA A 244 -4.37 13.23 17.94
C ALA A 244 -4.00 12.00 17.08
N SER A 245 -3.55 12.23 15.85
CA SER A 245 -3.18 11.14 14.93
C SER A 245 -1.78 10.62 15.26
N ASN A 246 -1.63 9.31 15.45
CA ASN A 246 -0.33 8.67 15.65
C ASN A 246 0.58 8.85 14.41
N VAL A 247 1.91 8.96 14.60
CA VAL A 247 2.90 9.12 13.50
C VAL A 247 2.75 8.05 12.40
N LYS A 248 2.47 6.80 12.79
CA LYS A 248 2.18 5.69 11.85
C LYS A 248 0.93 5.94 11.01
N GLU A 249 -0.06 6.60 11.59
CA GLU A 249 -1.33 6.91 10.93
C GLU A 249 -1.18 8.08 9.96
N LYS A 250 -0.34 9.08 10.28
CA LYS A 250 0.05 10.14 9.32
C LYS A 250 0.76 9.58 8.10
N ILE A 251 1.70 8.64 8.28
CA ILE A 251 2.38 7.98 7.16
C ILE A 251 1.37 7.21 6.29
N LYS A 252 0.47 6.45 6.93
CA LYS A 252 -0.59 5.70 6.25
C LYS A 252 -1.57 6.62 5.50
N LEU A 253 -1.98 7.73 6.10
CA LEU A 253 -2.87 8.72 5.52
C LEU A 253 -2.20 9.48 4.37
N GLY A 254 -0.92 9.84 4.51
CA GLY A 254 -0.11 10.46 3.47
C GLY A 254 0.03 9.53 2.25
N PHE A 255 0.37 8.27 2.47
CA PHE A 255 0.46 7.27 1.41
C PHE A 255 -0.91 7.04 0.74
N LYS A 256 -1.99 6.96 1.52
CA LYS A 256 -3.37 6.85 1.00
C LYS A 256 -3.75 8.06 0.16
N LYS A 257 -3.41 9.29 0.59
CA LYS A 257 -3.70 10.54 -0.13
C LYS A 257 -2.93 10.63 -1.45
N ILE A 258 -1.67 10.18 -1.47
CA ILE A 258 -0.86 10.07 -2.70
C ILE A 258 -1.46 9.05 -3.68
N ILE A 259 -1.80 7.85 -3.20
CA ILE A 259 -2.41 6.80 -4.03
C ILE A 259 -3.76 7.25 -4.57
N SER A 260 -4.66 7.76 -3.72
CA SER A 260 -5.99 8.19 -4.16
C SER A 260 -5.97 9.44 -5.03
N GLY A 261 -4.92 10.27 -4.90
CA GLY A 261 -4.74 11.46 -5.73
C GLY A 261 -4.21 11.15 -7.13
N LYS A 262 -3.40 10.10 -7.30
CA LYS A 262 -2.79 9.73 -8.59
C LYS A 262 -3.50 8.55 -9.30
N ILE A 263 -4.09 7.62 -8.57
CA ILE A 263 -4.76 6.44 -9.12
C ILE A 263 -6.28 6.63 -9.06
N PRO A 264 -6.98 6.73 -10.22
CA PRO A 264 -8.43 6.86 -10.25
C PRO A 264 -9.07 5.63 -9.60
N GLN A 265 -9.85 5.86 -8.54
CA GLN A 265 -10.55 4.80 -7.84
C GLN A 265 -11.74 4.31 -8.67
N LEU A 266 -12.05 3.02 -8.57
CA LEU A 266 -13.22 2.47 -9.25
C LEU A 266 -14.51 2.95 -8.57
N ASN A 267 -15.49 3.38 -9.36
CA ASN A 267 -16.85 3.64 -8.90
C ASN A 267 -17.54 2.31 -8.51
N ARG A 268 -18.69 2.39 -7.82
CA ARG A 268 -19.39 1.20 -7.32
C ARG A 268 -19.82 0.27 -8.46
N GLU A 269 -20.33 0.83 -9.55
CA GLU A 269 -20.80 0.08 -10.72
C GLU A 269 -19.68 -0.74 -11.37
N SER A 270 -18.52 -0.13 -11.65
CA SER A 270 -17.38 -0.84 -12.23
C SER A 270 -16.90 -2.00 -11.35
N ARG A 271 -16.96 -1.84 -10.01
CA ARG A 271 -16.59 -2.93 -9.09
C ARG A 271 -17.54 -4.12 -9.20
N VAL A 272 -18.85 -3.85 -9.35
CA VAL A 272 -19.86 -4.89 -9.53
C VAL A 272 -19.63 -5.60 -10.86
N THR A 273 -19.45 -4.87 -11.95
CA THR A 273 -19.17 -5.45 -13.27
C THR A 273 -17.91 -6.32 -13.28
N ILE A 274 -16.82 -5.87 -12.64
CA ILE A 274 -15.60 -6.66 -12.52
C ILE A 274 -15.88 -7.96 -11.75
N PHE A 275 -16.59 -7.87 -10.63
CA PHE A 275 -16.91 -9.04 -9.81
C PHE A 275 -17.76 -10.05 -10.59
N GLU A 276 -18.81 -9.59 -11.26
CA GLU A 276 -19.69 -10.44 -12.08
C GLU A 276 -18.91 -11.12 -13.22
N ASN A 277 -18.11 -10.35 -13.97
CA ASN A 277 -17.27 -10.89 -15.04
C ASN A 277 -16.26 -11.93 -14.51
N VAL A 278 -15.61 -11.65 -13.38
CA VAL A 278 -14.67 -12.60 -12.77
C VAL A 278 -15.43 -13.85 -12.32
N GLU A 279 -16.58 -13.70 -11.66
CA GLU A 279 -17.32 -14.84 -11.14
C GLU A 279 -17.79 -15.79 -12.25
N VAL A 280 -18.34 -15.24 -13.33
CA VAL A 280 -18.83 -16.04 -14.47
C VAL A 280 -17.67 -16.72 -15.20
N ASN A 281 -16.58 -15.98 -15.47
CA ASN A 281 -15.47 -16.48 -16.28
C ASN A 281 -14.41 -17.27 -15.49
N SER A 282 -14.49 -17.30 -14.16
CA SER A 282 -13.58 -18.10 -13.32
C SER A 282 -14.12 -19.49 -13.00
N LYS A 283 -15.40 -19.74 -13.30
CA LYS A 283 -16.02 -21.06 -13.12
C LYS A 283 -15.56 -22.01 -14.23
N TRP A 284 -15.46 -23.28 -13.87
CA TRP A 284 -15.13 -24.33 -14.82
C TRP A 284 -16.26 -24.45 -15.85
N SER A 285 -15.91 -24.52 -17.13
CA SER A 285 -16.82 -24.71 -18.24
C SER A 285 -16.21 -25.66 -19.27
N PHE A 286 -17.04 -26.20 -20.16
CA PHE A 286 -16.56 -27.00 -21.28
C PHE A 286 -15.58 -26.19 -22.16
N ASP A 287 -15.93 -24.94 -22.47
CA ASP A 287 -15.09 -24.04 -23.25
C ASP A 287 -13.73 -23.80 -22.59
N PHE A 288 -13.71 -23.64 -21.26
CA PHE A 288 -12.47 -23.49 -20.49
C PHE A 288 -11.54 -24.69 -20.69
N VAL A 289 -12.06 -25.91 -20.60
CA VAL A 289 -11.29 -27.14 -20.79
C VAL A 289 -10.87 -27.31 -22.24
N ALA A 290 -11.77 -27.08 -23.19
CA ALA A 290 -11.49 -27.19 -24.62
C ALA A 290 -10.36 -26.23 -25.04
N LEU A 291 -10.47 -24.96 -24.67
CA LEU A 291 -9.46 -23.94 -24.99
C LEU A 291 -8.12 -24.24 -24.29
N THR A 292 -8.15 -24.68 -23.03
CA THR A 292 -6.93 -25.11 -22.32
C THR A 292 -6.28 -26.31 -23.01
N SER A 293 -7.07 -27.26 -23.52
CA SER A 293 -6.58 -28.44 -24.21
C SER A 293 -5.98 -28.07 -25.58
N PHE A 294 -6.65 -27.24 -26.38
CA PHE A 294 -6.11 -26.76 -27.65
C PHE A 294 -4.85 -25.93 -27.46
N SER A 295 -4.83 -25.03 -26.49
CA SER A 295 -3.65 -24.26 -26.12
C SER A 295 -2.49 -25.16 -25.70
N THR A 296 -2.75 -26.17 -24.87
CA THR A 296 -1.73 -27.14 -24.45
C THR A 296 -1.19 -27.96 -25.62
N ALA A 297 -2.06 -28.41 -26.53
CA ALA A 297 -1.63 -29.15 -27.71
C ALA A 297 -0.74 -28.29 -28.63
N LEU A 298 -1.13 -27.03 -28.88
CA LEU A 298 -0.31 -26.08 -29.63
C LEU A 298 1.03 -25.81 -28.93
N ALA A 299 1.02 -25.61 -27.61
CA ALA A 299 2.24 -25.40 -26.83
C ALA A 299 3.15 -26.62 -26.89
N ALA A 300 2.61 -27.84 -26.73
CA ALA A 300 3.37 -29.07 -26.79
C ALA A 300 4.05 -29.27 -28.15
N LEU A 301 3.30 -29.09 -29.24
CA LEU A 301 3.85 -29.16 -30.61
C LEU A 301 4.87 -28.05 -30.85
N GLY A 302 4.61 -26.82 -30.40
CA GLY A 302 5.55 -25.71 -30.50
C GLY A 302 6.85 -25.96 -29.73
N LEU A 303 6.78 -26.58 -28.56
CA LEU A 303 7.94 -26.98 -27.76
C LEU A 303 8.74 -28.09 -28.46
N MET A 304 8.08 -29.12 -29.00
CA MET A 304 8.73 -30.21 -29.75
C MET A 304 9.41 -29.71 -31.03
N LEU A 305 8.83 -28.72 -31.69
CA LEU A 305 9.39 -28.08 -32.88
C LEU A 305 10.40 -26.96 -32.55
N ASN A 306 10.69 -26.72 -31.27
CA ASN A 306 11.55 -25.63 -30.81
C ASN A 306 11.15 -24.26 -31.41
N SER A 307 9.84 -23.99 -31.53
CA SER A 307 9.29 -22.81 -32.22
C SER A 307 8.67 -21.80 -31.24
N PRO A 308 9.39 -20.71 -30.89
CA PRO A 308 8.88 -19.68 -29.98
C PRO A 308 7.58 -19.04 -30.46
N ALA A 309 7.40 -18.88 -31.78
CA ALA A 309 6.23 -18.23 -32.36
C ALA A 309 4.94 -19.03 -32.09
N VAL A 310 4.99 -20.36 -32.26
CA VAL A 310 3.85 -21.25 -31.98
C VAL A 310 3.54 -21.27 -30.49
N ILE A 311 4.59 -21.27 -29.65
CA ILE A 311 4.45 -21.23 -28.19
C ILE A 311 3.75 -19.94 -27.74
N ILE A 312 4.11 -18.78 -28.31
CA ILE A 312 3.45 -17.50 -28.03
C ILE A 312 1.98 -17.54 -28.49
N GLY A 313 1.71 -18.08 -29.68
CA GLY A 313 0.34 -18.26 -30.18
C GLY A 313 -0.51 -19.13 -29.26
N ALA A 314 0.05 -20.21 -28.72
CA ALA A 314 -0.63 -21.06 -27.75
C ALA A 314 -1.03 -20.31 -26.47
N MET A 315 -0.17 -19.44 -25.95
CA MET A 315 -0.44 -18.66 -24.73
C MET A 315 -1.66 -17.73 -24.87
N LEU A 316 -1.99 -17.28 -26.07
CA LEU A 316 -3.13 -16.38 -26.33
C LEU A 316 -4.50 -17.09 -26.24
N VAL A 317 -4.53 -18.42 -26.35
CA VAL A 317 -5.76 -19.20 -26.44
C VAL A 317 -6.31 -19.56 -25.06
N ALA A 318 -5.45 -19.78 -24.07
CA ALA A 318 -5.87 -20.35 -22.79
C ALA A 318 -6.54 -19.34 -21.84
N PRO A 319 -7.70 -19.65 -21.26
CA PRO A 319 -8.43 -18.78 -20.35
C PRO A 319 -7.97 -18.86 -18.88
N LEU A 320 -6.72 -19.24 -18.60
CA LEU A 320 -6.23 -19.44 -17.23
C LEU A 320 -6.10 -18.14 -16.42
N MET A 321 -5.96 -16.99 -17.08
CA MET A 321 -5.76 -15.71 -16.39
C MET A 321 -6.97 -15.32 -15.51
N THR A 322 -8.19 -15.59 -15.97
CA THR A 322 -9.40 -15.14 -15.27
C THR A 322 -9.58 -15.83 -13.91
N PRO A 323 -9.47 -17.17 -13.78
CA PRO A 323 -9.45 -17.83 -12.48
C PRO A 323 -8.35 -17.32 -11.54
N ILE A 324 -7.17 -16.95 -12.04
CA ILE A 324 -6.09 -16.40 -11.21
C ILE A 324 -6.46 -15.01 -10.67
N LEU A 325 -7.01 -14.15 -11.53
CA LEU A 325 -7.53 -12.84 -11.11
C LEU A 325 -8.70 -13.00 -10.12
N GLY A 326 -9.55 -14.02 -10.29
CA GLY A 326 -10.62 -14.36 -9.35
C GLY A 326 -10.12 -14.85 -8.01
N ALA A 327 -9.04 -15.63 -7.96
CA ALA A 327 -8.37 -15.99 -6.72
C ALA A 327 -7.83 -14.75 -5.98
N ALA A 328 -7.20 -13.81 -6.71
CA ALA A 328 -6.75 -12.55 -6.13
C ALA A 328 -7.93 -11.70 -5.60
N LEU A 329 -8.99 -11.56 -6.40
CA LEU A 329 -10.17 -10.77 -6.05
C LEU A 329 -10.90 -11.35 -4.83
N SER A 330 -11.09 -12.66 -4.79
CA SER A 330 -11.72 -13.37 -3.68
C SER A 330 -10.90 -13.26 -2.39
N LEU A 331 -9.56 -13.24 -2.48
CA LEU A 331 -8.70 -12.99 -1.34
C LEU A 331 -8.89 -11.57 -0.75
N ILE A 332 -8.92 -10.55 -1.62
CA ILE A 332 -9.10 -9.15 -1.20
C ILE A 332 -10.50 -8.88 -0.63
N GLN A 333 -11.54 -9.50 -1.20
CA GLN A 333 -12.92 -9.32 -0.74
C GLN A 333 -13.29 -10.25 0.42
N GLY A 334 -12.54 -11.33 0.62
CA GLY A 334 -12.87 -12.39 1.57
C GLY A 334 -14.00 -13.32 1.14
N ASN A 335 -14.19 -13.51 -0.18
CA ASN A 335 -15.22 -14.37 -0.74
C ASN A 335 -14.74 -15.82 -0.87
N LYS A 336 -15.05 -16.65 0.13
CA LYS A 336 -14.65 -18.07 0.16
C LYS A 336 -15.22 -18.87 -1.01
N VAL A 337 -16.47 -18.62 -1.41
CA VAL A 337 -17.15 -19.38 -2.48
C VAL A 337 -16.40 -19.17 -3.79
N LEU A 338 -16.15 -17.90 -4.15
CA LEU A 338 -15.41 -17.57 -5.36
C LEU A 338 -13.99 -18.15 -5.34
N MET A 339 -13.29 -18.14 -4.20
CA MET A 339 -11.95 -18.74 -4.12
C MET A 339 -11.97 -20.24 -4.41
N VAL A 340 -12.95 -20.97 -3.86
CA VAL A 340 -13.08 -22.41 -4.09
C VAL A 340 -13.33 -22.69 -5.57
N ASP A 341 -14.20 -21.91 -6.21
CA ASP A 341 -14.49 -22.05 -7.63
C ASP A 341 -13.25 -21.77 -8.49
N CYS A 342 -12.53 -20.67 -8.20
CA CYS A 342 -11.28 -20.33 -8.89
C CYS A 342 -10.21 -21.40 -8.71
N SER A 343 -10.06 -21.92 -7.49
CA SER A 343 -9.07 -22.96 -7.16
C SER A 343 -9.39 -24.28 -7.87
N LYS A 344 -10.67 -24.66 -7.95
CA LYS A 344 -11.11 -25.83 -8.71
C LYS A 344 -10.80 -25.67 -10.20
N SER A 345 -11.16 -24.54 -10.80
CA SER A 345 -10.87 -24.27 -12.21
C SER A 345 -9.38 -24.30 -12.52
N LEU A 346 -8.54 -23.73 -11.64
CA LEU A 346 -7.09 -23.76 -11.77
C LEU A 346 -6.53 -25.18 -11.68
N LEU A 347 -6.98 -25.98 -10.71
CA LEU A 347 -6.54 -27.36 -10.56
C LEU A 347 -6.98 -28.22 -11.75
N PHE A 348 -8.24 -28.11 -12.18
CA PHE A 348 -8.73 -28.84 -13.35
C PHE A 348 -8.00 -28.43 -14.62
N GLY A 349 -7.77 -27.13 -14.84
CA GLY A 349 -6.99 -26.64 -15.98
C GLY A 349 -5.54 -27.10 -15.96
N TYR A 350 -4.90 -27.11 -14.78
CA TYR A 350 -3.56 -27.63 -14.60
C TYR A 350 -3.49 -29.13 -14.93
N PHE A 351 -4.36 -29.94 -14.34
CA PHE A 351 -4.32 -31.39 -14.55
C PHE A 351 -4.73 -31.78 -15.97
N SER A 352 -5.69 -31.09 -16.60
CA SER A 352 -6.05 -31.36 -17.99
C SER A 352 -4.89 -31.06 -18.94
N ALA A 353 -4.24 -29.91 -18.76
CA ALA A 353 -3.05 -29.53 -19.52
C ALA A 353 -1.88 -30.49 -19.25
N LEU A 354 -1.66 -30.89 -18.00
CA LEU A 354 -0.58 -31.81 -17.63
C LEU A 354 -0.79 -33.19 -18.27
N ILE A 355 -1.99 -33.77 -18.15
CA ILE A 355 -2.33 -35.06 -18.74
C ILE A 355 -2.16 -35.02 -20.26
N LEU A 356 -2.66 -33.97 -20.90
CA LEU A 356 -2.52 -33.83 -22.35
C LEU A 356 -1.05 -33.62 -22.76
N GLY A 357 -0.27 -32.88 -21.98
CA GLY A 357 1.18 -32.74 -22.16
C GLY A 357 1.92 -34.07 -22.06
N VAL A 358 1.57 -34.92 -21.09
CA VAL A 358 2.12 -36.29 -20.97
C VAL A 358 1.74 -37.14 -22.18
N LEU A 359 0.47 -37.10 -22.60
CA LEU A 359 -0.01 -37.86 -23.76
C LEU A 359 0.75 -37.45 -25.03
N LEU A 360 0.90 -36.16 -25.30
CA LEU A 360 1.65 -35.67 -26.46
C LEU A 360 3.16 -35.88 -26.31
N GLY A 361 3.67 -35.85 -25.08
CA GLY A 361 5.06 -36.15 -24.75
C GLY A 361 5.50 -37.57 -25.10
N THR A 362 4.57 -38.52 -25.23
CA THR A 362 4.88 -39.87 -25.75
C THR A 362 5.42 -39.81 -27.18
N PHE A 363 4.95 -38.86 -28.00
CA PHE A 363 5.53 -38.55 -29.31
C PHE A 363 6.79 -37.67 -29.18
N GLY A 364 6.90 -36.89 -28.10
CA GLY A 364 8.07 -36.09 -27.74
C GLY A 364 9.37 -36.87 -27.63
N ILE A 365 9.30 -38.16 -27.27
CA ILE A 365 10.47 -39.06 -27.21
C ILE A 365 11.25 -39.09 -28.54
N PHE A 366 10.56 -38.94 -29.68
CA PHE A 366 11.20 -38.93 -31.00
C PHE A 366 11.90 -37.60 -31.34
N TYR A 367 11.54 -36.50 -30.68
CA TYR A 367 12.07 -35.16 -30.93
C TYR A 367 13.16 -34.75 -29.94
N GLY A 368 13.24 -35.40 -28.77
CA GLY A 368 14.22 -35.08 -27.74
C GLY A 368 13.93 -33.78 -26.99
N VAL A 369 14.83 -33.41 -26.08
CA VAL A 369 14.71 -32.18 -25.28
C VAL A 369 15.10 -30.99 -26.14
N THR A 370 14.25 -29.97 -26.19
CA THR A 370 14.49 -28.74 -26.96
C THR A 370 14.93 -27.57 -26.09
N ASP A 371 15.57 -26.56 -26.66
CA ASP A 371 16.00 -25.34 -25.94
C ASP A 371 14.81 -24.60 -25.31
N GLN A 372 13.64 -24.63 -25.96
CA GLN A 372 12.41 -24.04 -25.42
C GLN A 372 11.88 -24.77 -24.18
N MET A 373 12.16 -26.07 -24.04
CA MET A 373 11.86 -26.83 -22.82
C MET A 373 12.92 -26.57 -21.74
N GLN A 374 14.20 -26.57 -22.13
CA GLN A 374 15.33 -26.35 -21.21
C GLN A 374 15.26 -24.97 -20.55
N SER A 375 14.95 -23.91 -21.32
CA SER A 375 14.77 -22.55 -20.81
C SER A 375 13.65 -22.39 -19.78
N ARG A 376 12.74 -23.37 -19.67
CA ARG A 376 11.64 -23.40 -18.69
C ARG A 376 11.93 -24.28 -17.47
N SER A 377 13.08 -24.95 -17.45
CA SER A 377 13.49 -25.82 -16.34
C SER A 377 14.24 -25.10 -15.21
N GLU A 378 14.71 -23.87 -15.45
CA GLU A 378 15.52 -23.11 -14.50
C GLU A 378 14.87 -21.74 -14.23
N PRO A 379 13.74 -21.71 -13.48
CA PRO A 379 13.11 -20.44 -13.11
C PRO A 379 14.08 -19.57 -12.30
N ASP A 380 14.04 -18.27 -12.56
CA ASP A 380 14.95 -17.27 -11.99
C ASP A 380 14.18 -16.08 -11.38
N VAL A 381 14.86 -15.28 -10.56
CA VAL A 381 14.29 -14.09 -9.90
C VAL A 381 13.61 -13.12 -10.88
N PRO A 382 14.13 -12.88 -12.11
CA PRO A 382 13.41 -12.10 -13.11
C PRO A 382 12.02 -12.66 -13.46
N ASP A 383 11.84 -13.97 -13.53
CA ASP A 383 10.54 -14.60 -13.84
C ASP A 383 9.50 -14.25 -12.75
N MET A 384 9.93 -14.29 -11.48
CA MET A 384 9.11 -13.85 -10.35
C MET A 384 8.70 -12.37 -10.47
N LEU A 385 9.63 -11.48 -10.81
CA LEU A 385 9.34 -10.05 -10.98
C LEU A 385 8.37 -9.80 -12.13
N ILE A 386 8.55 -10.51 -13.25
CA ILE A 386 7.65 -10.48 -14.39
C ILE A 386 6.26 -10.96 -13.99
N ALA A 387 6.14 -12.01 -13.17
CA ALA A 387 4.86 -12.52 -12.68
C ALA A 387 4.13 -11.49 -11.79
N ILE A 388 4.83 -10.81 -10.88
CA ILE A 388 4.24 -9.74 -10.04
C ILE A 388 3.71 -8.60 -10.93
N ILE A 389 4.54 -8.10 -11.85
CA ILE A 389 4.18 -7.00 -12.74
C ILE A 389 3.03 -7.41 -13.67
N SER A 390 3.04 -8.65 -14.17
CA SER A 390 1.96 -9.20 -14.99
C SER A 390 0.66 -9.29 -14.20
N GLY A 391 0.68 -9.74 -12.94
CA GLY A 391 -0.51 -9.71 -12.08
C GLY A 391 -1.05 -8.30 -11.86
N MET A 392 -0.17 -7.33 -11.63
CA MET A 392 -0.57 -5.93 -11.50
C MET A 392 -1.21 -5.39 -12.78
N ALA A 393 -0.56 -5.59 -13.92
CA ALA A 393 -1.04 -5.15 -15.22
C ALA A 393 -2.37 -5.84 -15.60
N ALA A 394 -2.48 -7.15 -15.36
CA ALA A 394 -3.68 -7.92 -15.65
C ALA A 394 -4.87 -7.41 -14.83
N ALA A 395 -4.71 -7.22 -13.52
CA ALA A 395 -5.77 -6.66 -12.68
C ALA A 395 -6.15 -5.23 -13.09
N TYR A 396 -5.18 -4.41 -13.49
CA TYR A 396 -5.44 -3.03 -13.95
C TYR A 396 -6.20 -2.99 -15.28
N CYS A 397 -5.79 -3.81 -16.25
CA CYS A 397 -6.46 -3.95 -17.55
C CYS A 397 -7.85 -4.54 -17.39
N TYR A 398 -8.00 -5.60 -16.58
CA TYR A 398 -9.29 -6.24 -16.33
C TYR A 398 -10.27 -5.29 -15.64
N ALA A 399 -9.78 -4.40 -14.78
CA ALA A 399 -10.60 -3.41 -14.11
C ALA A 399 -11.10 -2.27 -15.01
N ARG A 400 -10.64 -2.20 -16.27
CA ARG A 400 -10.95 -1.12 -17.21
C ARG A 400 -11.45 -1.68 -18.54
N PRO A 401 -12.74 -1.54 -18.89
CA PRO A 401 -13.31 -2.09 -20.11
C PRO A 401 -12.53 -1.72 -21.40
N ARG A 402 -11.94 -0.52 -21.46
CA ARG A 402 -11.16 -0.04 -22.60
C ARG A 402 -9.81 -0.76 -22.80
N LEU A 403 -9.32 -1.47 -21.79
CA LEU A 403 -7.98 -2.08 -21.77
C LEU A 403 -8.01 -3.61 -21.82
N VAL A 404 -9.19 -4.22 -22.01
CA VAL A 404 -9.34 -5.69 -22.03
C VAL A 404 -8.53 -6.32 -23.16
N SER A 405 -8.35 -5.64 -24.29
CA SER A 405 -7.50 -6.10 -25.39
C SER A 405 -6.01 -6.21 -25.01
N ALA A 406 -5.53 -5.39 -24.08
CA ALA A 406 -4.16 -5.44 -23.59
C ALA A 406 -3.89 -6.64 -22.65
N LEU A 407 -4.96 -7.28 -22.13
CA LEU A 407 -4.85 -8.45 -21.26
C LEU A 407 -4.18 -9.63 -21.98
N ALA A 408 -4.37 -9.74 -23.30
CA ALA A 408 -3.72 -10.74 -24.15
C ALA A 408 -2.19 -10.63 -24.09
N GLY A 409 -1.64 -9.42 -24.14
CA GLY A 409 -0.20 -9.17 -24.02
C GLY A 409 0.35 -9.54 -22.64
N VAL A 410 -0.42 -9.28 -21.59
CA VAL A 410 -0.06 -9.65 -20.21
C VAL A 410 -0.08 -11.17 -20.02
N ALA A 411 -1.05 -11.87 -20.63
CA ALA A 411 -1.13 -13.32 -20.60
C ALA A 411 0.08 -13.99 -21.28
N ILE A 412 0.60 -13.41 -22.37
CA ILE A 412 1.84 -13.86 -23.02
C ILE A 412 3.03 -13.73 -22.05
N ALA A 413 3.17 -12.57 -21.40
CA ALA A 413 4.29 -12.33 -20.48
C ALA A 413 4.30 -13.26 -19.26
N ALA A 414 3.12 -13.68 -18.79
CA ALA A 414 2.94 -14.57 -17.65
C ALA A 414 3.27 -16.05 -17.93
N ALA A 415 3.42 -16.44 -19.21
CA ALA A 415 3.89 -17.75 -19.67
C ALA A 415 3.29 -18.96 -18.90
N LEU A 416 1.96 -19.05 -18.75
CA LEU A 416 1.33 -20.08 -17.88
C LEU A 416 1.23 -21.48 -18.51
N ILE A 417 0.79 -21.60 -19.76
CA ILE A 417 0.56 -22.90 -20.40
C ILE A 417 1.86 -23.64 -20.75
N PRO A 418 2.87 -22.99 -21.36
CA PRO A 418 4.05 -23.72 -21.83
C PRO A 418 4.85 -24.43 -20.73
N PRO A 419 4.99 -23.90 -19.51
CA PRO A 419 5.59 -24.66 -18.40
C PRO A 419 4.78 -25.90 -18.02
N ILE A 420 3.44 -25.85 -18.04
CA ILE A 420 2.62 -27.06 -17.79
C ILE A 420 2.83 -28.10 -18.89
N ALA A 421 2.82 -27.67 -20.16
CA ALA A 421 3.07 -28.55 -21.30
C ALA A 421 4.48 -29.15 -21.24
N THR A 422 5.49 -28.33 -20.90
CA THR A 422 6.88 -28.78 -20.70
C THR A 422 6.97 -29.80 -19.58
N ALA A 423 6.29 -29.57 -18.45
CA ALA A 423 6.27 -30.52 -17.35
C ALA A 423 5.67 -31.87 -17.78
N GLY A 424 4.55 -31.85 -18.52
CA GLY A 424 3.92 -33.06 -19.04
C GLY A 424 4.82 -33.82 -20.02
N ILE A 425 5.43 -33.12 -20.98
CA ILE A 425 6.35 -33.73 -21.95
C ILE A 425 7.57 -34.33 -21.23
N ALA A 426 8.17 -33.58 -20.31
CA ALA A 426 9.33 -34.04 -19.55
C ALA A 426 9.01 -35.27 -18.68
N ILE A 427 7.82 -35.35 -18.09
CA ILE A 427 7.35 -36.56 -17.39
C ILE A 427 7.31 -37.76 -18.34
N ALA A 428 6.77 -37.59 -19.54
CA ALA A 428 6.70 -38.66 -20.55
C ALA A 428 8.10 -39.10 -21.02
N MET A 429 9.06 -38.18 -21.07
CA MET A 429 10.45 -38.44 -21.44
C MET A 429 11.34 -38.92 -20.27
N ASN A 430 10.78 -39.04 -19.06
CA ASN A 430 11.51 -39.35 -17.83
C ASN A 430 12.59 -38.31 -17.44
N GLU A 431 12.44 -37.06 -17.89
CA GLU A 431 13.31 -35.92 -17.60
C GLU A 431 12.86 -35.17 -16.33
N GLN A 432 13.10 -35.79 -15.16
CA GLN A 432 12.58 -35.31 -13.88
C GLN A 432 13.03 -33.90 -13.51
N LYS A 433 14.26 -33.51 -13.87
CA LYS A 433 14.79 -32.16 -13.60
C LYS A 433 13.99 -31.10 -14.36
N ILE A 434 13.72 -31.34 -15.64
CA ILE A 434 12.96 -30.44 -16.50
C ILE A 434 11.51 -30.37 -16.02
N ALA A 435 10.91 -31.52 -15.68
CA ALA A 435 9.56 -31.57 -15.16
C ALA A 435 9.40 -30.74 -13.88
N PHE A 436 10.29 -30.93 -12.90
CA PHE A 436 10.25 -30.19 -11.64
C PHE A 436 10.45 -28.69 -11.85
N GLY A 437 11.44 -28.30 -12.65
CA GLY A 437 11.72 -26.91 -12.99
C GLY A 437 10.54 -26.20 -13.65
N ALA A 438 9.90 -26.85 -14.62
CA ALA A 438 8.75 -26.29 -15.32
C ALA A 438 7.50 -26.20 -14.42
N THR A 439 7.26 -27.18 -13.54
CA THR A 439 6.21 -27.09 -12.52
C THR A 439 6.50 -25.96 -11.51
N LEU A 440 7.76 -25.78 -11.12
CA LEU A 440 8.19 -24.70 -10.23
C LEU A 440 7.97 -23.32 -10.87
N LEU A 441 8.29 -23.17 -12.16
CA LEU A 441 8.02 -21.95 -12.92
C LEU A 441 6.52 -21.64 -12.99
N PHE A 442 5.67 -22.65 -13.31
CA PHE A 442 4.22 -22.47 -13.34
C PHE A 442 3.66 -21.99 -12.00
N THR A 443 4.01 -22.69 -10.93
CA THR A 443 3.52 -22.40 -9.58
C THR A 443 4.00 -21.04 -9.07
N THR A 444 5.25 -20.67 -9.37
CA THR A 444 5.79 -19.32 -9.12
C THR A 444 4.94 -18.28 -9.83
N ASN A 445 4.67 -18.44 -11.13
CA ASN A 445 3.88 -17.48 -11.90
C ASN A 445 2.48 -17.30 -11.29
N VAL A 446 1.77 -18.39 -10.98
CA VAL A 446 0.43 -18.30 -10.38
C VAL A 446 0.45 -17.54 -9.05
N VAL A 447 1.37 -17.89 -8.14
CA VAL A 447 1.46 -17.27 -6.80
C VAL A 447 1.73 -15.78 -6.90
N PHE A 448 2.74 -15.39 -7.68
CA PHE A 448 3.15 -13.99 -7.77
C PHE A 448 2.20 -13.13 -8.62
N ILE A 449 1.49 -13.71 -9.59
CA ILE A 449 0.37 -13.04 -10.27
C ILE A 449 -0.76 -12.75 -9.28
N ILE A 450 -1.13 -13.69 -8.41
CA ILE A 450 -2.16 -13.47 -7.38
C ILE A 450 -1.76 -12.33 -6.45
N VAL A 451 -0.50 -12.29 -6.02
CA VAL A 451 0.05 -11.21 -5.18
C VAL A 451 -0.03 -9.86 -5.91
N GLY A 452 0.49 -9.77 -7.14
CA GLY A 452 0.48 -8.53 -7.93
C GLY A 452 -0.94 -8.02 -8.24
N ALA A 453 -1.84 -8.93 -8.60
CA ALA A 453 -3.25 -8.61 -8.84
C ALA A 453 -3.95 -8.11 -7.57
N GLY A 454 -3.70 -8.75 -6.43
CA GLY A 454 -4.21 -8.33 -5.13
C GLY A 454 -3.77 -6.91 -4.74
N ILE A 455 -2.49 -6.58 -4.95
CA ILE A 455 -1.96 -5.23 -4.73
C ILE A 455 -2.74 -4.21 -5.57
N THR A 456 -2.98 -4.51 -6.85
CA THR A 456 -3.67 -3.60 -7.76
C THR A 456 -5.14 -3.43 -7.40
N PHE A 457 -5.85 -4.51 -7.06
CA PHE A 457 -7.24 -4.42 -6.59
C PHE A 457 -7.37 -3.58 -5.31
N LEU A 458 -6.42 -3.70 -4.37
CA LEU A 458 -6.36 -2.83 -3.18
C LEU A 458 -6.13 -1.37 -3.55
N MET A 459 -5.22 -1.09 -4.49
CA MET A 459 -4.94 0.26 -4.98
C MET A 459 -6.16 0.89 -5.68
N LEU A 460 -6.95 0.08 -6.39
CA LEU A 460 -8.20 0.50 -7.06
C LEU A 460 -9.39 0.67 -6.11
N GLY A 461 -9.20 0.40 -4.82
CA GLY A 461 -10.18 0.66 -3.77
C GLY A 461 -11.13 -0.50 -3.48
N ILE A 462 -10.86 -1.69 -4.03
CA ILE A 462 -11.59 -2.92 -3.70
C ILE A 462 -11.17 -3.35 -2.30
N ARG A 463 -12.14 -3.52 -1.40
CA ARG A 463 -11.92 -3.85 0.01
C ARG A 463 -13.02 -4.79 0.50
N ALA A 464 -12.69 -5.63 1.48
CA ALA A 464 -13.67 -6.43 2.21
C ALA A 464 -14.72 -5.54 2.91
N LYS A 465 -15.95 -6.04 3.03
CA LYS A 465 -17.08 -5.33 3.68
C LYS A 465 -16.80 -5.16 5.18
N LYS A 466 -16.89 -3.91 5.67
CA LYS A 466 -16.52 -3.51 7.05
C LYS A 466 -17.35 -4.17 8.17
N ASN A 467 -18.48 -4.81 7.84
CA ASN A 467 -19.45 -5.34 8.81
C ASN A 467 -19.29 -6.85 9.13
N GLN A 468 -18.20 -7.50 8.71
CA GLN A 468 -17.82 -8.82 9.21
C GLN A 468 -16.72 -8.63 10.27
N ASN A 469 -17.09 -8.79 11.54
CA ASN A 469 -16.32 -8.44 12.74
C ASN A 469 -15.06 -9.30 13.03
N SER A 470 -14.52 -9.97 12.01
CA SER A 470 -13.13 -10.44 12.02
C SER A 470 -12.69 -10.49 10.57
N LEU A 471 -11.42 -10.19 10.27
CA LEU A 471 -10.81 -10.73 9.05
C LEU A 471 -11.06 -12.24 9.10
N ASN A 472 -12.01 -12.69 8.28
CA ASN A 472 -12.51 -14.06 8.25
C ASN A 472 -11.31 -15.00 8.44
N ILE A 473 -11.28 -15.83 9.49
CA ILE A 473 -10.06 -16.61 9.87
C ILE A 473 -9.47 -17.33 8.65
N TRP A 474 -10.32 -17.76 7.73
CA TRP A 474 -9.94 -18.34 6.44
C TRP A 474 -9.15 -17.39 5.52
N THR A 475 -9.51 -16.11 5.37
CA THR A 475 -8.75 -15.16 4.52
C THR A 475 -7.35 -14.93 5.07
N ARG A 476 -7.22 -14.78 6.39
CA ARG A 476 -5.91 -14.65 7.05
C ARG A 476 -5.07 -15.91 6.87
N ARG A 477 -5.67 -17.09 7.04
CA ARG A 477 -4.99 -18.39 6.81
C ARG A 477 -4.54 -18.55 5.36
N PHE A 478 -5.38 -18.16 4.39
CA PHE A 478 -5.06 -18.30 2.97
C PHE A 478 -4.02 -17.27 2.51
N ALA A 479 -4.11 -16.03 2.98
CA ALA A 479 -3.07 -15.03 2.76
C ALA A 479 -1.73 -15.48 3.34
N LEU A 480 -1.74 -16.05 4.55
CA LEU A 480 -0.56 -16.63 5.18
C LEU A 480 -0.03 -17.84 4.40
N ALA A 481 -0.90 -18.70 3.87
CA ALA A 481 -0.50 -19.81 2.99
C ALA A 481 0.17 -19.30 1.71
N ILE A 482 -0.37 -18.27 1.05
CA ILE A 482 0.26 -17.64 -0.12
C ILE A 482 1.64 -17.07 0.24
N VAL A 483 1.78 -16.41 1.39
CA VAL A 483 3.07 -15.87 1.85
C VAL A 483 4.08 -16.99 2.10
N ILE A 484 3.66 -18.08 2.73
CA ILE A 484 4.52 -19.26 2.96
C ILE A 484 4.93 -19.88 1.63
N VAL A 485 3.99 -20.10 0.71
CA VAL A 485 4.27 -20.67 -0.61
C VAL A 485 5.20 -19.75 -1.40
N ALA A 486 4.98 -18.43 -1.40
CA ALA A 486 5.88 -17.47 -2.01
C ALA A 486 7.29 -17.54 -1.40
N ALA A 487 7.41 -17.64 -0.08
CA ALA A 487 8.70 -17.82 0.60
C ALA A 487 9.40 -19.13 0.20
N ILE A 488 8.64 -20.21 0.07
CA ILE A 488 9.15 -21.51 -0.41
C ILE A 488 9.69 -21.39 -1.84
N HIS A 489 9.05 -20.62 -2.72
CA HIS A 489 9.53 -20.39 -4.09
C HIS A 489 10.78 -19.51 -4.15
N ILE A 490 10.91 -18.51 -3.26
CA ILE A 490 12.06 -17.60 -3.23
C ILE A 490 13.38 -18.36 -2.99
N VAL A 491 13.37 -19.42 -2.19
CA VAL A 491 14.58 -20.21 -1.87
C VAL A 491 15.22 -20.82 -3.14
N PRO A 492 14.55 -21.68 -3.93
CA PRO A 492 15.14 -22.25 -5.14
C PRO A 492 15.50 -21.17 -6.18
N LEU A 493 14.66 -20.13 -6.35
CA LEU A 493 14.96 -18.99 -7.23
C LEU A 493 16.28 -18.30 -6.84
N SER A 494 16.46 -18.02 -5.55
CA SER A 494 17.67 -17.40 -5.02
C SER A 494 18.91 -18.28 -5.19
N SER A 495 18.75 -19.60 -5.10
CA SER A 495 19.85 -20.56 -5.30
C SER A 495 20.32 -20.60 -6.75
N VAL A 496 19.40 -20.53 -7.71
CA VAL A 496 19.71 -20.45 -9.15
C VAL A 496 20.38 -19.12 -9.48
N LEU A 497 19.89 -18.02 -8.92
CA LEU A 497 20.56 -16.73 -9.09
C LEU A 497 21.98 -16.76 -8.52
N MET A 498 22.17 -17.33 -7.33
CA MET A 498 23.49 -17.44 -6.72
C MET A 498 24.42 -18.36 -7.49
N SER A 499 23.93 -19.46 -8.08
CA SER A 499 24.76 -20.33 -8.91
C SER A 499 25.18 -19.65 -10.22
N LYS A 500 24.29 -18.85 -10.84
CA LYS A 500 24.63 -18.04 -12.01
C LYS A 500 25.68 -16.99 -11.68
N VAL A 501 25.48 -16.24 -10.60
CA VAL A 501 26.43 -15.21 -10.14
C VAL A 501 27.78 -15.83 -9.77
N SER A 502 27.80 -16.93 -9.02
CA SER A 502 29.04 -17.61 -8.66
C SER A 502 29.75 -18.18 -9.88
N SER A 503 29.02 -18.75 -10.85
CA SER A 503 29.62 -19.28 -12.09
C SER A 503 30.24 -18.19 -12.95
N GLU A 504 29.63 -17.00 -13.02
CA GLU A 504 30.20 -15.85 -13.75
C GLU A 504 31.42 -15.28 -13.04
N LEU A 505 31.41 -15.25 -11.70
CA LEU A 505 32.59 -14.89 -10.91
C LEU A 505 33.73 -15.90 -11.10
N SER A 506 33.45 -17.21 -11.01
CA SER A 506 34.46 -18.26 -11.21
C SER A 506 34.99 -18.33 -12.65
N LYS A 507 34.18 -18.02 -13.66
CA LYS A 507 34.68 -17.89 -15.05
C LYS A 507 35.62 -16.70 -15.19
N ASN A 508 35.36 -15.60 -14.48
CA ASN A 508 36.24 -14.44 -14.48
C ASN A 508 37.54 -14.73 -13.71
N GLU A 509 37.48 -15.40 -12.56
CA GLU A 509 38.67 -15.86 -11.82
C GLU A 509 39.52 -16.83 -12.64
N ASN A 510 38.93 -17.91 -13.19
CA ASN A 510 39.68 -18.87 -14.02
C ASN A 510 40.31 -18.24 -15.27
N LYS A 511 39.67 -17.19 -15.83
CA LYS A 511 40.26 -16.40 -16.93
C LYS A 511 41.47 -15.61 -16.44
N ILE A 512 41.39 -14.98 -15.27
CA ILE A 512 42.50 -14.22 -14.69
C ILE A 512 43.66 -15.16 -14.32
N ASP A 513 43.37 -16.31 -13.70
CA ASP A 513 44.38 -17.32 -13.36
C ASP A 513 45.07 -17.89 -14.62
N GLY A 514 44.31 -18.11 -15.70
CA GLY A 514 44.85 -18.55 -16.98
C GLY A 514 45.77 -17.51 -17.63
N LEU A 515 45.44 -16.22 -17.50
CA LEU A 515 46.27 -15.12 -17.97
C LEU A 515 47.54 -14.97 -17.10
N GLU A 516 47.39 -15.06 -15.77
CA GLU A 516 48.51 -15.04 -14.83
C GLU A 516 49.50 -16.17 -15.11
N GLY A 517 49.01 -17.38 -15.35
CA GLY A 517 49.84 -18.53 -15.71
C GLY A 517 50.62 -18.33 -17.03
N GLN A 518 49.98 -17.79 -18.08
CA GLN A 518 50.67 -17.52 -19.36
C GLN A 518 51.75 -16.46 -19.23
N ILE A 519 51.45 -15.38 -18.51
CA ILE A 519 52.40 -14.29 -18.29
C ILE A 519 53.56 -14.77 -17.40
N ARG A 520 53.29 -15.54 -16.34
CA ARG A 520 54.32 -16.11 -15.47
C ARG A 520 55.26 -17.06 -16.21
N GLN A 521 54.72 -17.91 -17.09
CA GLN A 521 55.56 -18.77 -17.94
C GLN A 521 56.46 -17.98 -18.90
N LEU A 522 55.95 -16.89 -19.48
CA LEU A 522 56.75 -16.02 -20.35
C LEU A 522 57.90 -15.38 -19.58
N ILE A 523 57.63 -14.86 -18.38
CA ILE A 523 58.68 -14.28 -17.52
C ILE A 523 59.74 -15.32 -17.15
N ILE A 524 59.34 -16.52 -16.68
CA ILE A 524 60.28 -17.59 -16.31
C ILE A 524 61.16 -17.98 -17.50
N LYS A 525 60.57 -18.07 -18.70
CA LYS A 525 61.30 -18.44 -19.92
C LYS A 525 62.37 -17.41 -20.31
N GLU A 526 62.07 -16.13 -20.21
CA GLU A 526 62.96 -15.06 -20.68
C GLU A 526 63.95 -14.58 -19.60
N THR A 527 63.57 -14.64 -18.32
CA THR A 527 64.40 -14.12 -17.21
C THR A 527 65.03 -15.22 -16.34
N GLY A 528 64.51 -16.45 -16.38
CA GLY A 528 64.92 -17.53 -15.48
C GLY A 528 64.45 -17.37 -14.03
N GLU A 529 63.77 -16.27 -13.69
CA GLU A 529 63.25 -15.98 -12.35
C GLU A 529 61.74 -16.22 -12.28
N ASP A 530 61.31 -16.79 -11.16
CA ASP A 530 59.89 -16.99 -10.86
C ASP A 530 59.36 -15.79 -10.07
N LEU A 531 58.87 -14.79 -10.79
CA LEU A 531 58.34 -13.58 -10.21
C LEU A 531 56.88 -13.80 -9.75
N LEU A 532 56.56 -13.39 -8.52
CA LEU A 532 55.20 -13.31 -8.03
C LEU A 532 54.47 -12.20 -8.79
N ILE A 533 53.52 -12.59 -9.64
CA ILE A 533 52.68 -11.68 -10.41
C ILE A 533 51.31 -11.68 -9.78
N LYS A 534 50.87 -10.54 -9.25
CA LYS A 534 49.47 -10.35 -8.89
C LYS A 534 48.81 -9.50 -9.96
N ILE A 535 47.81 -10.06 -10.66
CA ILE A 535 47.03 -9.32 -11.66
C ILE A 535 45.80 -8.72 -11.00
N GLU A 536 45.76 -7.40 -10.90
CA GLU A 536 44.57 -6.67 -10.46
C GLU A 536 43.95 -5.95 -11.67
N VAL A 537 42.71 -6.33 -12.02
CA VAL A 537 41.99 -5.75 -13.15
C VAL A 537 41.15 -4.58 -12.65
N SER A 538 41.53 -3.36 -13.02
CA SER A 538 40.76 -2.15 -12.75
C SER A 538 40.14 -1.62 -14.04
N ASN A 539 38.84 -1.30 -14.01
CA ASN A 539 38.17 -0.62 -15.12
C ASN A 539 38.28 0.90 -14.90
N ASP A 540 38.86 1.62 -15.85
CA ASP A 540 38.78 3.08 -15.89
C ASP A 540 37.41 3.54 -16.46
N ASN A 541 37.04 4.80 -16.20
CA ASN A 541 35.79 5.43 -16.66
C ASN A 541 35.58 5.39 -18.19
N ASN A 542 36.64 5.08 -18.96
CA ASN A 542 36.63 4.95 -20.42
C ASN A 542 36.68 3.49 -20.92
N ASP A 543 36.21 2.51 -20.13
CA ASP A 543 36.12 1.09 -20.53
C ASP A 543 37.50 0.46 -20.89
N THR A 544 38.58 1.08 -20.40
CA THR A 544 39.96 0.62 -20.58
C THR A 544 40.34 -0.25 -19.39
N LYS A 545 40.76 -1.49 -19.64
CA LYS A 545 41.22 -2.40 -18.58
C LYS A 545 42.67 -2.09 -18.23
N ILE A 546 42.92 -1.76 -16.98
CA ILE A 546 44.27 -1.57 -16.43
C ILE A 546 44.64 -2.89 -15.74
N LEU A 547 45.70 -3.54 -16.24
CA LEU A 547 46.35 -4.65 -15.54
C LEU A 547 47.48 -4.08 -14.69
N LEU A 548 47.33 -4.17 -13.37
CA LEU A 548 48.43 -3.90 -12.45
C LEU A 548 49.19 -5.20 -12.26
N ILE A 549 50.50 -5.17 -12.52
CA ILE A 549 51.41 -6.31 -12.38
C ILE A 549 52.46 -5.88 -11.36
N ASP A 550 52.40 -6.48 -10.17
CA ASP A 550 53.42 -6.30 -9.15
C ASP A 550 54.58 -7.26 -9.50
N VAL A 551 55.82 -6.74 -9.61
CA VAL A 551 57.00 -7.55 -9.93
C VAL A 551 58.02 -7.42 -8.81
N MET A 552 58.37 -8.56 -8.20
CA MET A 552 59.30 -8.64 -7.06
C MET A 552 60.72 -9.04 -7.48
N SER A 553 61.39 -8.30 -8.37
CA SER A 553 62.86 -8.29 -8.42
C SER A 553 63.44 -6.98 -8.97
N ALA A 554 64.68 -6.67 -8.56
CA ALA A 554 65.26 -5.33 -8.61
C ALA A 554 65.68 -4.89 -10.03
N GLU A 555 65.80 -5.79 -11.01
CA GLU A 555 66.36 -5.51 -12.34
C GLU A 555 65.41 -5.88 -13.49
N PHE A 556 64.18 -5.37 -13.45
CA PHE A 556 63.23 -5.53 -14.56
C PHE A 556 63.40 -4.39 -15.59
N LYS A 557 64.30 -4.55 -16.58
CA LYS A 557 64.44 -3.63 -17.72
C LYS A 557 64.66 -4.40 -19.04
N SER A 558 63.57 -4.84 -19.64
CA SER A 558 63.50 -5.04 -21.09
C SER A 558 62.14 -4.55 -21.60
N ASP A 559 62.16 -3.52 -22.46
CA ASP A 559 60.95 -3.01 -23.12
C ASP A 559 60.27 -4.07 -24.01
N GLU A 560 61.01 -5.12 -24.36
CA GLU A 560 60.59 -6.25 -25.18
C GLU A 560 59.61 -7.17 -24.44
N ILE A 561 59.88 -7.50 -23.16
CA ILE A 561 58.97 -8.31 -22.33
C ILE A 561 57.65 -7.56 -22.10
N ILE A 562 57.69 -6.24 -21.86
CA ILE A 562 56.47 -5.43 -21.69
C ILE A 562 55.59 -5.48 -22.96
N LYS A 563 56.20 -5.45 -24.15
CA LYS A 563 55.46 -5.59 -25.42
C LYS A 563 54.83 -6.97 -25.58
N GLU A 564 55.53 -8.04 -25.20
CA GLU A 564 54.98 -9.39 -25.26
C GLU A 564 53.83 -9.60 -24.26
N MET A 565 53.97 -9.07 -23.03
CA MET A 565 52.89 -9.08 -22.04
C MET A 565 51.66 -8.31 -22.55
N LEU A 566 51.87 -7.15 -23.18
CA LEU A 566 50.80 -6.38 -23.83
C LEU A 566 50.13 -7.17 -24.95
N ALA A 567 50.91 -7.87 -25.80
CA ALA A 567 50.37 -8.67 -26.88
C ALA A 567 49.53 -9.86 -26.37
N ILE A 568 49.95 -10.51 -25.28
CA ILE A 568 49.17 -11.58 -24.63
C ILE A 568 47.88 -11.01 -24.03
N ALA A 569 47.96 -9.89 -23.31
CA ALA A 569 46.80 -9.27 -22.67
C ALA A 569 45.79 -8.71 -23.70
N ASP A 570 46.26 -8.07 -24.76
CA ASP A 570 45.42 -7.58 -25.86
C ASP A 570 44.73 -8.74 -26.59
N LYS A 571 45.45 -9.86 -26.82
CA LYS A 571 44.87 -11.08 -27.42
C LYS A 571 43.85 -11.75 -26.49
N PHE A 572 44.08 -11.70 -25.17
CA PHE A 572 43.21 -12.31 -24.16
C PHE A 572 41.90 -11.53 -23.97
N TYR A 573 41.97 -10.19 -23.90
CA TYR A 573 40.80 -9.33 -23.70
C TYR A 573 40.16 -8.80 -24.98
N ASN A 574 40.81 -8.99 -26.14
CA ASN A 574 40.39 -8.48 -27.44
C ASN A 574 40.08 -6.97 -27.45
N LYS A 575 40.80 -6.21 -26.61
CA LYS A 575 40.70 -4.77 -26.38
C LYS A 575 42.08 -4.25 -25.98
N LYS A 576 42.34 -2.94 -26.17
CA LYS A 576 43.57 -2.29 -25.68
C LYS A 576 43.65 -2.35 -24.16
N VAL A 577 44.70 -2.97 -23.65
CA VAL A 577 45.03 -3.06 -22.24
C VAL A 577 46.19 -2.14 -21.89
N ILE A 578 46.11 -1.48 -20.73
CA ILE A 578 47.23 -0.71 -20.18
C ILE A 578 47.87 -1.53 -19.06
N ILE A 579 49.14 -1.89 -19.21
CA ILE A 579 49.91 -2.53 -18.15
C ILE A 579 50.59 -1.45 -17.30
N ARG A 580 50.37 -1.50 -15.99
CA ARG A 580 51.10 -0.69 -15.00
C ARG A 580 51.93 -1.62 -14.12
N LEU A 581 53.25 -1.49 -14.24
CA LEU A 581 54.19 -2.18 -13.38
C LEU A 581 54.31 -1.42 -12.05
N ARG A 582 54.03 -2.10 -10.94
CA ARG A 582 54.28 -1.58 -9.59
C ARG A 582 55.52 -2.28 -9.05
N LYS A 583 56.55 -1.49 -8.73
CA LYS A 583 57.76 -1.97 -8.06
C LYS A 583 57.47 -1.96 -6.56
N ASN A 584 57.30 -3.13 -5.96
CA ASN A 584 57.03 -3.24 -4.53
C ASN A 584 58.37 -3.22 -3.78
N PHE A 585 58.64 -2.14 -3.04
CA PHE A 585 59.67 -2.09 -2.01
C PHE A 585 58.95 -2.18 -0.66
N ASP A 586 58.88 -3.36 -0.08
CA ASP A 586 59.53 -3.66 1.21
C ASP A 586 59.08 -5.00 1.79
N TYR A 587 60.10 -5.76 2.20
CA TYR A 587 60.01 -6.80 3.22
C TYR A 587 60.07 -6.12 4.59
N SER A 588 59.03 -6.30 5.39
CA SER A 588 59.13 -6.34 6.86
C SER A 588 58.02 -7.21 7.42
#